data_AF-A0A7C4NHY6-F1
#
_entry.id   AF-A0A7C4NHY6-F1
#
_cell.length_a   1.000
_cell.length_b   1.000
_cell.length_c   1.000
_cell.angle_alpha   90.00
_cell.angle_beta   90.00
_cell.angle_gamma   90.00
#
_symmetry.space_group_name_H-M   'P 1'
#
loop_
_entity.id
_entity.type
_entity.pdbx_description
1 polymer ?
#
loop_
_entity_poly.entity_id
_entity_poly.type
_entity_poly.pdbx_seq_one_letter_code
_entity_poly.pdbx_strand_id
1 'polypeptide(L)'
;EFPRIFWCHQKKLEVKGSKLEVEYVGPFVDGKALKETLKILRKVFPFRSCRVLPKRPCLWYHLGRCPAPCILKTKSAKEIGLKEKIKKECQRNAENVFRIIQGKKKEVLKKLKKEMREEAKKENFEEAAKIRDQILALGKVLEHSKILEKEVKIVILWKEIEEKLKEILKVERTSRIEAFDVSQIHGNFAVGSMITFIDGIPEKNFYRRFKIKFTEKPSDVDMIREILERRFKHKEWGFPDLILIDGGRAQLNAAVEIKNQKSKIKNRIKIISLAKKENKLFVEGKKEPVFLKDLPREIFNLILNLDNEAHRFAISYHKKLREKELIPKV
;
A
#
# COMPACT_ATOMS: atom_id res chain seq x y z
N GLU A 1 0.80 -38.31 -15.93
CA GLU A 1 -0.45 -37.56 -15.68
C GLU A 1 -0.17 -36.05 -15.72
N PHE A 2 -1.21 -35.20 -15.71
CA PHE A 2 -1.05 -33.73 -15.72
C PHE A 2 -1.29 -33.16 -14.32
N PRO A 3 -0.33 -32.42 -13.74
CA PRO A 3 -0.46 -31.88 -12.39
C PRO A 3 -1.65 -30.93 -12.27
N ARG A 4 -2.26 -30.94 -11.09
CA ARG A 4 -3.42 -30.10 -10.76
C ARG A 4 -3.13 -29.35 -9.48
N ILE A 5 -3.31 -28.04 -9.52
CA ILE A 5 -3.25 -27.20 -8.31
C ILE A 5 -4.67 -26.97 -7.81
N PHE A 6 -4.87 -27.26 -6.53
CA PHE A 6 -6.12 -27.01 -5.83
C PHE A 6 -5.80 -26.49 -4.42
N TRP A 7 -6.78 -25.85 -3.79
CA TRP A 7 -6.69 -25.47 -2.38
C TRP A 7 -7.72 -26.27 -1.58
N CYS A 8 -7.42 -26.53 -0.31
CA CYS A 8 -8.30 -27.23 0.61
C CYS A 8 -8.16 -26.63 2.01
N HIS A 9 -9.23 -26.68 2.80
CA HIS A 9 -9.22 -26.25 4.20
C HIS A 9 -8.69 -27.34 5.15
N GLN A 10 -8.76 -28.61 4.75
CA GLN A 10 -8.27 -29.77 5.50
C GLN A 10 -7.46 -30.68 4.56
N LYS A 11 -6.33 -31.20 5.06
CA LYS A 11 -5.56 -32.24 4.35
C LYS A 11 -6.43 -33.49 4.28
N LYS A 12 -6.67 -34.03 3.09
CA LYS A 12 -7.33 -35.32 2.92
C LYS A 12 -6.25 -36.35 2.66
N LEU A 13 -6.00 -37.23 3.64
CA LEU A 13 -4.95 -38.26 3.57
C LEU A 13 -5.22 -39.29 2.45
N GLU A 14 -6.47 -39.43 2.00
CA GLU A 14 -6.84 -40.32 0.90
C GLU A 14 -7.77 -39.64 -0.11
N VAL A 15 -7.34 -39.61 -1.37
CA VAL A 15 -8.21 -39.32 -2.51
C VAL A 15 -8.74 -40.68 -2.99
N LYS A 16 -9.97 -41.05 -2.57
CA LYS A 16 -10.64 -42.31 -2.97
C LYS A 16 -10.46 -42.58 -4.48
N GLY A 17 -9.82 -43.71 -4.81
CA GLY A 17 -9.87 -44.35 -6.13
C GLY A 17 -8.69 -44.14 -7.09
N SER A 18 -7.63 -43.41 -6.72
CA SER A 18 -6.43 -43.30 -7.57
C SER A 18 -5.21 -42.91 -6.74
N LYS A 19 -4.10 -43.65 -6.88
CA LYS A 19 -2.76 -43.33 -6.33
C LYS A 19 -2.26 -41.99 -6.89
N LEU A 20 -2.77 -40.87 -6.39
CA LEU A 20 -2.29 -39.54 -6.74
C LEU A 20 -1.39 -39.07 -5.60
N GLU A 21 -0.11 -38.86 -5.89
CA GLU A 21 0.81 -38.17 -4.98
C GLU A 21 0.35 -36.72 -4.84
N VAL A 22 0.05 -36.31 -3.60
CA VAL A 22 -0.41 -34.96 -3.29
C VAL A 22 0.59 -34.29 -2.35
N GLU A 23 1.27 -33.26 -2.85
CA GLU A 23 2.11 -32.39 -2.04
C GLU A 23 1.29 -31.20 -1.50
N TYR A 24 1.40 -30.96 -0.20
CA TYR A 24 0.70 -29.86 0.48
C TYR A 24 1.67 -28.75 0.88
N VAL A 25 1.28 -27.50 0.65
CA VAL A 25 1.94 -26.30 1.22
C VAL A 25 0.95 -25.60 2.14
N GLY A 26 1.43 -25.10 3.28
CA GLY A 26 0.61 -24.47 4.32
C GLY A 26 0.85 -25.10 5.70
N PRO A 27 0.05 -24.75 6.73
CA PRO A 27 -1.20 -24.00 6.68
C PRO A 27 -1.00 -22.50 6.38
N PHE A 28 -1.98 -21.89 5.72
CA PHE A 28 -2.02 -20.44 5.49
C PHE A 28 -3.06 -19.80 6.40
N VAL A 29 -2.69 -18.71 7.07
CA VAL A 29 -3.56 -17.96 8.00
C VAL A 29 -4.72 -17.24 7.30
N ASP A 30 -4.52 -16.78 6.06
CA ASP A 30 -5.55 -16.11 5.26
C ASP A 30 -5.82 -16.83 3.93
N GLY A 31 -6.97 -17.50 3.84
CA GLY A 31 -7.41 -18.18 2.63
C GLY A 31 -7.85 -17.24 1.49
N LYS A 32 -8.25 -16.00 1.78
CA LYS A 32 -8.61 -15.00 0.75
C LYS A 32 -7.34 -14.49 0.07
N ALA A 33 -6.34 -14.07 0.85
CA ALA A 33 -5.04 -13.65 0.32
C ALA A 33 -4.37 -14.74 -0.53
N LEU A 34 -4.47 -16.01 -0.11
CA LEU A 34 -3.97 -17.14 -0.91
C LEU A 34 -4.70 -17.25 -2.27
N LYS A 35 -6.03 -17.11 -2.29
CA LYS A 35 -6.81 -17.17 -3.53
C LYS A 35 -6.45 -16.05 -4.49
N GLU A 36 -6.25 -14.83 -3.99
CA GLU A 36 -5.82 -13.69 -4.79
C GLU A 36 -4.42 -13.90 -5.35
N THR A 37 -3.50 -14.36 -4.51
CA THR A 37 -2.13 -14.75 -4.92
C THR A 37 -2.18 -15.79 -6.05
N LEU A 38 -2.99 -16.84 -5.91
CA LEU A 38 -3.15 -17.87 -6.95
C LEU A 38 -3.77 -17.33 -8.24
N LYS A 39 -4.72 -16.39 -8.16
CA LYS A 39 -5.29 -15.73 -9.36
C LYS A 39 -4.22 -14.95 -10.11
N ILE A 40 -3.35 -14.26 -9.39
CA ILE A 40 -2.25 -13.48 -9.95
C ILE A 40 -1.20 -14.42 -10.55
N LEU A 41 -0.76 -15.44 -9.81
CA LEU A 41 0.23 -16.41 -10.29
C LEU A 41 -0.25 -17.17 -11.52
N ARG A 42 -1.55 -17.48 -11.62
CA ARG A 42 -2.14 -18.09 -12.82
C ARG A 42 -1.95 -17.23 -14.07
N LYS A 43 -1.76 -15.91 -13.91
CA LYS A 43 -1.47 -15.03 -15.04
C LYS A 43 -0.07 -15.22 -15.60
N VAL A 44 0.88 -15.56 -14.72
CA VAL A 44 2.30 -15.72 -15.04
C VAL A 44 2.60 -17.17 -15.43
N PHE A 45 2.09 -18.11 -14.65
CA PHE A 45 2.26 -19.54 -14.83
C PHE A 45 0.87 -20.17 -15.02
N PRO A 46 0.42 -20.37 -16.26
CA PRO A 46 -0.85 -21.04 -16.54
C PRO A 46 -0.89 -22.43 -15.89
N PHE A 47 -1.91 -22.71 -15.08
CA PHE A 47 -2.03 -23.99 -14.39
C PHE A 47 -3.46 -24.53 -14.35
N ARG A 48 -3.56 -25.86 -14.35
CA ARG A 48 -4.83 -26.59 -14.31
C ARG A 48 -5.43 -26.61 -12.90
N SER A 49 -6.73 -26.32 -12.81
CA SER A 49 -7.53 -26.46 -11.57
C SER A 49 -8.68 -27.47 -11.68
N CYS A 50 -9.04 -27.92 -12.89
CA CYS A 50 -10.20 -28.80 -13.11
C CYS A 50 -10.02 -30.17 -12.44
N ARG A 51 -11.04 -30.62 -11.71
CA ARG A 51 -11.07 -31.92 -11.02
C ARG A 51 -10.99 -33.07 -12.00
N VAL A 52 -11.89 -33.07 -12.98
CA VAL A 52 -11.92 -34.03 -14.09
C VAL A 52 -11.58 -33.27 -15.37
N LEU A 53 -10.78 -33.87 -16.24
CA LEU A 53 -10.43 -33.28 -17.54
C LEU A 53 -11.67 -33.27 -18.44
N PRO A 54 -12.20 -32.08 -18.80
CA PRO A 54 -13.37 -31.96 -19.66
C PRO A 54 -13.06 -32.44 -21.09
N LYS A 55 -14.12 -32.72 -21.87
CA LYS A 55 -14.00 -33.05 -23.30
C LYS A 55 -13.86 -31.83 -24.20
N ARG A 56 -14.00 -30.60 -23.70
CA ARG A 56 -13.82 -29.36 -24.48
C ARG A 56 -12.90 -28.39 -23.74
N PRO A 57 -12.17 -27.51 -24.44
CA PRO A 57 -11.42 -26.43 -23.80
C PRO A 57 -12.32 -25.54 -22.94
N CYS A 58 -11.77 -25.03 -21.85
CA CYS A 58 -12.50 -24.16 -20.92
C CYS A 58 -12.12 -22.69 -21.12
N LEU A 59 -12.89 -21.75 -20.55
CA LEU A 59 -12.61 -20.31 -20.62
C LEU A 59 -11.16 -19.96 -20.22
N TRP A 60 -10.59 -20.65 -19.23
CA TRP A 60 -9.21 -20.43 -18.81
C TRP A 60 -8.17 -20.72 -19.91
N TYR A 61 -8.44 -21.64 -20.83
CA TYR A 61 -7.58 -21.87 -21.98
C TYR A 61 -7.62 -20.67 -22.93
N HIS A 62 -8.82 -20.21 -23.30
CA HIS A 62 -9.01 -19.07 -24.19
C HIS A 62 -8.43 -17.77 -23.62
N LEU A 63 -8.36 -17.64 -22.29
CA LEU A 63 -7.71 -16.53 -21.60
C LEU A 63 -6.19 -16.71 -21.40
N GLY A 64 -5.58 -17.78 -21.92
CA GLY A 64 -4.15 -18.07 -21.76
C GLY A 64 -3.74 -18.39 -20.31
N ARG A 65 -4.66 -18.95 -19.51
CA ARG A 65 -4.49 -19.22 -18.06
C ARG A 65 -4.46 -20.71 -17.73
N CYS A 66 -4.58 -21.59 -18.72
CA CYS A 66 -4.51 -23.04 -18.58
C CYS A 66 -3.84 -23.64 -19.83
N PRO A 67 -2.84 -24.53 -19.69
CA PRO A 67 -2.22 -25.24 -20.82
C PRO A 67 -3.15 -26.24 -21.54
N ALA A 68 -4.39 -26.40 -21.06
CA ALA A 68 -5.46 -27.18 -21.67
C ALA A 68 -5.11 -28.61 -22.12
N PRO A 69 -4.66 -29.49 -21.18
CA PRO A 69 -4.48 -30.92 -21.48
C PRO A 69 -5.78 -31.63 -21.91
N CYS A 70 -6.94 -30.99 -21.78
CA CYS A 70 -8.22 -31.50 -22.29
C CYS A 70 -8.29 -31.59 -23.82
N ILE A 71 -7.50 -30.80 -24.56
CA ILE A 71 -7.43 -30.85 -26.04
C ILE A 71 -6.92 -32.22 -26.52
N LEU A 72 -6.17 -32.93 -25.67
CA LEU A 72 -5.70 -34.28 -25.98
C LEU A 72 -6.83 -35.32 -26.06
N LYS A 73 -8.05 -34.98 -25.62
CA LYS A 73 -9.22 -35.88 -25.66
C LYS A 73 -10.14 -35.68 -26.87
N THR A 74 -9.97 -34.61 -27.68
CA THR A 74 -10.94 -34.18 -28.70
C THR A 74 -10.75 -34.74 -30.11
N LYS A 75 -9.84 -35.70 -30.33
CA LYS A 75 -9.59 -36.44 -31.59
C LYS A 75 -8.49 -35.94 -32.54
N SER A 76 -7.87 -34.76 -32.34
CA SER A 76 -6.80 -34.27 -33.25
C SER A 76 -5.37 -34.37 -32.69
N ALA A 77 -5.17 -34.85 -31.47
CA ALA A 77 -3.85 -34.90 -30.82
C ALA A 77 -3.27 -36.32 -30.78
N LYS A 78 -3.13 -36.96 -31.95
CA LYS A 78 -2.36 -38.21 -32.11
C LYS A 78 -0.85 -37.96 -32.30
N GLU A 79 -0.41 -36.70 -32.30
CA GLU A 79 1.02 -36.39 -32.31
C GLU A 79 1.63 -36.56 -30.93
N ILE A 80 2.54 -37.54 -30.81
CA ILE A 80 3.30 -37.84 -29.60
C ILE A 80 4.03 -36.58 -29.06
N GLY A 81 4.49 -35.69 -29.95
CA GLY A 81 5.20 -34.46 -29.60
C GLY A 81 4.34 -33.43 -28.85
N LEU A 82 3.06 -33.28 -29.20
CA LEU A 82 2.17 -32.29 -28.57
C LEU A 82 1.82 -32.68 -27.13
N LYS A 83 1.60 -33.98 -26.88
CA LYS A 83 1.32 -34.52 -25.54
C LYS A 83 2.49 -34.28 -24.59
N GLU A 84 3.71 -34.53 -25.06
CA GLU A 84 4.92 -34.36 -24.25
C GLU A 84 5.21 -32.88 -23.97
N LYS A 85 4.98 -31.99 -24.95
CA LYS A 85 5.11 -30.53 -24.77
C LYS A 85 4.15 -29.99 -23.72
N ILE A 86 2.86 -30.31 -23.82
CA ILE A 86 1.84 -29.86 -22.84
C ILE A 86 2.14 -30.42 -21.46
N LYS A 87 2.63 -31.66 -21.37
CA LYS A 87 2.99 -32.29 -20.09
C LYS A 87 4.16 -31.55 -19.42
N LYS A 88 5.24 -31.29 -20.16
CA LYS A 88 6.41 -30.54 -19.66
C LYS A 88 6.03 -29.14 -19.21
N GLU A 89 5.18 -28.44 -19.97
CA GLU A 89 4.70 -27.11 -19.59
C GLU A 89 3.85 -27.15 -18.31
N CYS A 90 2.92 -28.09 -18.20
CA CYS A 90 2.10 -28.26 -17.00
C CYS A 90 2.96 -28.52 -15.75
N GLN A 91 3.97 -29.39 -15.87
CA GLN A 91 4.89 -29.71 -14.78
C GLN A 91 5.71 -28.49 -14.37
N ARG A 92 6.36 -27.82 -15.33
CA ARG A 92 7.18 -26.63 -15.07
C ARG A 92 6.37 -25.50 -14.41
N ASN A 93 5.15 -25.25 -14.89
CA ASN A 93 4.29 -24.21 -14.31
C ASN A 93 3.84 -24.59 -12.90
N ALA A 94 3.47 -25.85 -12.66
CA ALA A 94 3.07 -26.31 -11.34
C ALA A 94 4.21 -26.22 -10.31
N GLU A 95 5.41 -26.66 -10.69
CA GLU A 95 6.62 -26.57 -9.86
C GLU A 95 6.97 -25.12 -9.52
N ASN A 96 6.90 -24.21 -10.51
CA ASN A 96 7.19 -22.79 -10.29
C ASN A 96 6.18 -22.16 -9.32
N VAL A 97 4.88 -22.45 -9.50
CA VAL A 97 3.84 -21.97 -8.56
C VAL A 97 4.07 -22.53 -7.17
N PHE A 98 4.38 -23.82 -7.05
CA PHE A 98 4.65 -24.47 -5.77
C PHE A 98 5.85 -23.86 -5.04
N ARG A 99 6.98 -23.68 -5.74
CA ARG A 99 8.20 -23.05 -5.17
C ARG A 99 7.96 -21.60 -4.75
N ILE A 100 7.17 -20.83 -5.50
CA ILE A 100 6.83 -19.45 -5.14
C ILE A 100 6.02 -19.42 -3.84
N ILE A 101 5.03 -20.31 -3.72
CA ILE A 101 4.18 -20.40 -2.51
C ILE A 101 4.99 -20.89 -1.29
N GLN A 102 6.03 -21.71 -1.50
CA GLN A 102 7.01 -22.08 -0.45
C GLN A 102 8.00 -20.95 -0.08
N GLY A 103 7.92 -19.78 -0.71
CA GLY A 103 8.80 -18.64 -0.42
C GLY A 103 10.10 -18.61 -1.23
N LYS A 104 10.36 -19.58 -2.12
CA LYS A 104 11.56 -19.66 -2.98
C LYS A 104 11.48 -18.73 -4.21
N LYS A 105 10.91 -17.52 -4.03
CA LYS A 105 10.64 -16.54 -5.10
C LYS A 105 11.90 -16.08 -5.86
N LYS A 106 13.01 -15.86 -5.13
CA LYS A 106 14.28 -15.40 -5.72
C LYS A 106 14.91 -16.47 -6.62
N GLU A 107 14.78 -17.74 -6.26
CA GLU A 107 15.32 -18.86 -7.03
C GLU A 107 14.59 -19.03 -8.35
N VAL A 108 13.25 -18.96 -8.34
CA VAL A 108 12.43 -19.03 -9.56
C VAL A 108 12.76 -17.87 -10.50
N LEU A 109 12.92 -16.65 -9.98
CA LEU A 109 13.35 -15.50 -10.79
C LEU A 109 14.73 -15.69 -11.42
N LYS A 110 15.71 -16.21 -10.68
CA LYS A 110 17.05 -16.51 -11.21
C LYS A 110 16.98 -17.55 -12.31
N LYS A 111 16.18 -18.61 -12.12
CA LYS A 111 15.95 -19.67 -13.11
C LYS A 111 15.35 -19.11 -14.40
N LEU A 112 14.27 -18.33 -14.30
CA LEU A 112 13.62 -17.72 -15.47
C LEU A 112 14.55 -16.78 -16.24
N LYS A 113 15.36 -15.96 -15.54
CA LYS A 113 16.36 -15.10 -16.19
C LYS A 113 17.41 -15.90 -16.95
N LYS A 114 17.81 -17.06 -16.43
CA LYS A 114 18.75 -17.96 -17.10
C LYS A 114 18.11 -18.57 -18.35
N GLU A 115 16.91 -19.12 -18.22
CA GLU A 115 16.15 -19.71 -19.33
C GLU A 115 15.87 -18.69 -20.45
N MET A 116 15.49 -17.46 -20.10
CA MET A 116 15.30 -16.37 -21.07
C MET A 116 16.58 -16.09 -21.88
N ARG A 117 17.74 -16.05 -21.21
CA ARG A 117 19.04 -15.82 -21.87
C ARG A 117 19.44 -16.99 -22.74
N GLU A 118 19.16 -18.22 -22.31
CA GLU A 118 19.43 -19.43 -23.10
C GLU A 118 18.58 -19.48 -24.36
N GLU A 119 17.29 -19.16 -24.29
CA GLU A 119 16.42 -19.12 -25.47
C GLU A 119 16.78 -17.97 -26.42
N ALA A 120 17.18 -16.81 -25.89
CA ALA A 120 17.70 -15.72 -26.71
C ALA A 120 19.01 -16.10 -27.44
N LYS A 121 19.89 -16.88 -26.81
CA LYS A 121 21.12 -17.40 -27.44
C LYS A 121 20.86 -18.44 -28.54
N LYS A 122 19.74 -19.16 -28.45
CA LYS A 122 19.27 -20.11 -29.48
C LYS A 122 18.45 -19.43 -30.58
N GLU A 123 18.38 -18.10 -30.59
CA GLU A 123 17.56 -17.30 -31.53
C GLU A 123 16.04 -17.55 -31.43
N ASN A 124 15.57 -18.16 -30.32
CA ASN A 124 14.16 -18.37 -30.04
C ASN A 124 13.53 -17.13 -29.38
N PHE A 125 13.44 -16.02 -30.14
CA PHE A 125 13.01 -14.72 -29.61
C PHE A 125 11.59 -14.70 -29.07
N GLU A 126 10.66 -15.47 -29.66
CA GLU A 126 9.27 -15.55 -29.18
C GLU A 126 9.18 -16.14 -27.77
N GLU A 127 9.94 -17.21 -27.51
CA GLU A 127 9.93 -17.87 -26.21
C GLU A 127 10.69 -17.03 -25.17
N ALA A 128 11.80 -16.40 -25.57
CA ALA A 128 12.50 -15.44 -24.73
C ALA A 128 11.59 -14.25 -24.34
N ALA A 129 10.78 -13.73 -25.27
CA ALA A 129 9.82 -12.66 -25.01
C ALA A 129 8.73 -13.09 -24.01
N LYS A 130 8.18 -14.30 -24.15
CA LYS A 130 7.22 -14.84 -23.16
C LYS A 130 7.82 -14.94 -21.77
N ILE A 131 9.05 -15.46 -21.65
CA ILE A 131 9.73 -15.59 -20.34
C ILE A 131 10.05 -14.20 -19.77
N ARG A 132 10.45 -13.23 -20.61
CA ARG A 132 10.64 -11.83 -20.18
C ARG A 132 9.35 -11.26 -19.59
N ASP A 133 8.23 -11.43 -20.27
CA ASP A 133 6.94 -10.90 -19.83
C ASP A 133 6.47 -11.58 -18.53
N GLN A 134 6.77 -12.88 -18.36
CA GLN A 134 6.58 -13.58 -17.09
C GLN A 134 7.43 -12.98 -15.95
N ILE A 135 8.70 -12.66 -16.21
CA ILE A 135 9.60 -12.03 -15.23
C ILE A 135 9.05 -10.65 -14.84
N LEU A 136 8.61 -9.84 -15.80
CA LEU A 136 8.04 -8.52 -15.53
C LEU A 136 6.74 -8.61 -14.74
N ALA A 137 5.84 -9.52 -15.12
CA ALA A 137 4.60 -9.75 -14.39
C ALA A 137 4.87 -10.24 -12.97
N LEU A 138 5.81 -11.17 -12.77
CA LEU A 138 6.21 -11.64 -11.44
C LEU A 138 6.87 -10.53 -10.62
N GLY A 139 7.70 -9.68 -11.24
CA GLY A 139 8.33 -8.53 -10.59
C GLY A 139 7.30 -7.56 -10.01
N LYS A 140 6.30 -7.15 -10.81
CA LYS A 140 5.21 -6.25 -10.37
C LYS A 140 4.41 -6.83 -9.20
N VAL A 141 4.21 -8.14 -9.18
CA VAL A 141 3.50 -8.85 -8.10
C VAL A 141 4.31 -8.86 -6.80
N LEU A 142 5.62 -9.05 -6.91
CA LEU A 142 6.54 -9.06 -5.78
C LEU A 142 6.82 -7.66 -5.22
N GLU A 143 6.73 -6.62 -6.03
CA GLU A 143 6.81 -5.23 -5.56
C GLU A 143 5.63 -4.88 -4.65
N HIS A 144 4.41 -5.28 -5.00
CA HIS A 144 3.25 -5.13 -4.13
C HIS A 144 3.40 -5.94 -2.83
N SER A 145 3.98 -7.14 -2.87
CA SER A 145 4.25 -7.92 -1.65
C SER A 145 5.31 -7.27 -0.75
N LYS A 146 6.33 -6.61 -1.32
CA LYS A 146 7.33 -5.86 -0.55
C LYS A 146 6.75 -4.61 0.10
N ILE A 147 5.79 -3.95 -0.55
CA ILE A 147 5.06 -2.82 0.03
C ILE A 147 4.30 -3.30 1.27
N LEU A 148 3.58 -4.43 1.17
CA LEU A 148 2.89 -5.05 2.31
C LEU A 148 3.86 -5.52 3.41
N GLU A 149 4.99 -6.17 3.07
CA GLU A 149 6.02 -6.55 4.04
C GLU A 149 6.65 -5.32 4.74
N LYS A 150 6.78 -4.19 4.03
CA LYS A 150 7.28 -2.93 4.58
C LYS A 150 6.24 -2.26 5.47
N GLU A 151 4.97 -2.23 5.08
CA GLU A 151 3.86 -1.72 5.89
C GLU A 151 3.71 -2.53 7.18
N VAL A 152 3.75 -3.86 7.12
CA VAL A 152 3.72 -4.72 8.32
C VAL A 152 4.91 -4.46 9.23
N LYS A 153 6.13 -4.30 8.70
CA LYS A 153 7.30 -3.92 9.51
C LYS A 153 7.16 -2.53 10.12
N ILE A 154 6.61 -1.56 9.39
CA ILE A 154 6.34 -0.21 9.90
C ILE A 154 5.33 -0.28 11.04
N VAL A 155 4.25 -1.07 10.92
CA VAL A 155 3.25 -1.25 11.99
C VAL A 155 3.85 -1.92 13.23
N ILE A 156 4.75 -2.88 13.06
CA ILE A 156 5.45 -3.52 14.20
C ILE A 156 6.35 -2.50 14.91
N LEU A 157 7.15 -1.74 14.15
CA LEU A 157 8.00 -0.68 14.70
C LEU A 157 7.18 0.47 15.29
N TRP A 158 5.99 0.72 14.75
CA TRP A 158 5.10 1.79 15.18
C TRP A 158 4.70 1.63 16.64
N LYS A 159 4.45 0.41 17.13
CA LYS A 159 4.03 0.21 18.53
C LYS A 159 5.02 0.80 19.53
N GLU A 160 6.32 0.60 19.32
CA GLU A 160 7.37 1.15 20.18
C GLU A 160 7.44 2.68 20.10
N ILE A 161 7.25 3.23 18.90
CA ILE A 161 7.22 4.68 18.66
C ILE A 161 5.97 5.29 19.32
N GLU A 162 4.83 4.61 19.20
CA GLU A 162 3.54 5.04 19.74
C GLU A 162 3.59 5.14 21.27
N GLU A 163 4.15 4.13 21.95
CA GLU A 163 4.29 4.15 23.42
C GLU A 163 5.20 5.30 23.89
N LYS A 164 6.34 5.51 23.24
CA LYS A 164 7.22 6.67 23.54
C LYS A 164 6.50 7.99 23.29
N LEU A 165 5.72 8.09 22.21
CA LEU A 165 4.96 9.31 21.88
C LEU A 165 3.87 9.60 22.92
N LYS A 166 3.13 8.57 23.33
CA LYS A 166 2.10 8.65 24.38
C LYS A 166 2.69 9.15 25.69
N GLU A 167 3.85 8.65 26.09
CA GLU A 167 4.55 9.08 27.31
C GLU A 167 4.96 10.57 27.25
N ILE A 168 5.59 11.00 26.15
CA ILE A 168 6.05 12.39 25.96
C ILE A 168 4.88 13.39 25.96
N LEU A 169 3.77 13.01 25.32
CA LEU A 169 2.58 13.87 25.16
C LEU A 169 1.57 13.73 26.29
N LYS A 170 1.72 12.69 27.14
CA LYS A 170 0.79 12.30 28.22
C LYS A 170 -0.63 12.08 27.69
N VAL A 171 -0.77 11.15 26.75
CA VAL A 171 -2.04 10.79 26.09
C VAL A 171 -2.21 9.28 26.00
N GLU A 172 -3.46 8.81 25.91
CA GLU A 172 -3.77 7.37 25.85
C GLU A 172 -3.61 6.77 24.44
N ARG A 173 -3.82 7.58 23.40
CA ARG A 173 -3.84 7.13 21.99
C ARG A 173 -3.17 8.14 21.08
N THR A 174 -2.44 7.65 20.09
CA THR A 174 -1.86 8.46 19.01
C THR A 174 -1.92 7.73 17.67
N SER A 175 -2.87 6.82 17.51
CA SER A 175 -2.96 5.92 16.36
C SER A 175 -3.32 6.67 15.08
N ARG A 176 -4.24 7.65 15.16
CA ARG A 176 -4.57 8.54 14.05
C ARG A 176 -4.00 9.95 14.27
N ILE A 177 -3.04 10.33 13.43
CA ILE A 177 -2.39 11.64 13.49
C ILE A 177 -2.76 12.45 12.24
N GLU A 178 -3.17 13.69 12.42
CA GLU A 178 -3.41 14.64 11.32
C GLU A 178 -2.41 15.78 11.40
N ALA A 179 -1.75 16.11 10.28
CA ALA A 179 -0.82 17.24 10.22
C ALA A 179 -1.33 18.29 9.22
N PHE A 180 -1.19 19.56 9.61
CA PHE A 180 -1.69 20.72 8.88
C PHE A 180 -0.54 21.65 8.48
N ASP A 181 -0.53 22.03 7.20
CA ASP A 181 0.33 23.07 6.63
C ASP A 181 -0.57 24.16 6.03
N VAL A 182 -0.26 25.42 6.32
CA VAL A 182 -0.93 26.57 5.69
C VAL A 182 0.09 27.35 4.88
N SER A 183 -0.29 27.71 3.66
CA SER A 183 0.58 28.46 2.78
C SER A 183 -0.20 29.48 1.96
N GLN A 184 0.37 30.67 1.87
CA GLN A 184 -0.19 31.78 1.11
C GLN A 184 0.41 31.79 -0.30
N ILE A 185 -0.45 31.72 -1.31
CA ILE A 185 -0.03 31.81 -2.72
C ILE A 185 -0.04 33.28 -3.15
N HIS A 186 0.91 33.67 -3.99
CA HIS A 186 0.82 34.94 -4.73
C HIS A 186 -0.42 34.90 -5.64
N GLY A 187 -1.34 35.85 -5.45
CA GLY A 187 -2.66 35.90 -6.09
C GLY A 187 -3.73 35.21 -5.25
N ASN A 188 -4.57 35.99 -4.56
CA ASN A 188 -5.85 35.74 -3.84
C ASN A 188 -6.28 34.34 -3.31
N PHE A 189 -5.44 33.31 -3.34
CA PHE A 189 -5.79 31.93 -2.98
C PHE A 189 -4.91 31.48 -1.82
N ALA A 190 -5.41 31.66 -0.60
CA ALA A 190 -4.89 30.98 0.56
C ALA A 190 -5.34 29.51 0.55
N VAL A 191 -4.42 28.59 0.85
CA VAL A 191 -4.71 27.15 0.87
C VAL A 191 -4.14 26.49 2.12
N GLY A 192 -4.95 25.65 2.74
CA GLY A 192 -4.55 24.71 3.78
C GLY A 192 -4.44 23.28 3.27
N SER A 193 -3.49 22.54 3.82
CA SER A 193 -3.22 21.13 3.53
C SER A 193 -3.42 20.33 4.79
N MET A 194 -4.09 19.18 4.69
CA MET A 194 -4.18 18.21 5.78
C MET A 194 -3.76 16.84 5.26
N ILE A 195 -2.81 16.23 5.96
CA ILE A 195 -2.41 14.84 5.76
C ILE A 195 -2.83 13.99 6.95
N THR A 196 -2.93 12.69 6.77
CA THR A 196 -3.35 11.76 7.82
C THR A 196 -2.42 10.56 7.83
N PHE A 197 -1.96 10.20 9.03
CA PHE A 197 -1.25 8.96 9.29
C PHE A 197 -2.13 8.08 10.19
N ILE A 198 -2.19 6.79 9.87
CA ILE A 198 -2.79 5.76 10.73
C ILE A 198 -1.70 4.74 11.03
N ASP A 199 -1.43 4.52 12.31
CA ASP A 199 -0.41 3.57 12.79
C ASP A 199 0.96 3.77 12.13
N GLY A 200 1.37 5.04 11.99
CA GLY A 200 2.65 5.43 11.38
C GLY A 200 2.69 5.38 9.86
N ILE A 201 1.59 4.99 9.20
CA ILE A 201 1.50 4.89 7.74
C ILE A 201 0.70 6.06 7.16
N PRO A 202 1.19 6.74 6.10
CA PRO A 202 0.43 7.78 5.42
C PRO A 202 -0.82 7.23 4.72
N GLU A 203 -1.99 7.74 5.10
CA GLU A 203 -3.28 7.35 4.55
C GLU A 203 -3.84 8.42 3.61
N LYS A 204 -3.40 8.34 2.35
CA LYS A 204 -3.69 9.35 1.31
C LYS A 204 -5.18 9.56 1.03
N ASN A 205 -6.02 8.55 1.27
CA ASN A 205 -7.47 8.65 1.10
C ASN A 205 -8.11 9.68 2.06
N PHE A 206 -7.45 9.96 3.20
CA PHE A 206 -7.89 10.96 4.17
C PHE A 206 -7.23 12.32 4.00
N TYR A 207 -6.34 12.49 3.01
CA TYR A 207 -5.75 13.80 2.75
C TYR A 207 -6.81 14.78 2.26
N ARG A 208 -6.73 16.04 2.69
CA ARG A 208 -7.67 17.09 2.33
C ARG A 208 -6.95 18.39 2.01
N ARG A 209 -7.55 19.17 1.12
CA ARG A 209 -7.13 20.53 0.82
C ARG A 209 -8.27 21.47 1.14
N PHE A 210 -7.93 22.59 1.75
CA PHE A 210 -8.86 23.61 2.16
C PHE A 210 -8.55 24.85 1.34
N LYS A 211 -9.40 25.17 0.37
CA LYS A 211 -9.40 26.52 -0.20
C LYS A 211 -9.97 27.44 0.86
N ILE A 212 -9.14 28.36 1.33
CA ILE A 212 -9.48 29.27 2.41
C ILE A 212 -10.34 30.40 1.84
N LYS A 213 -11.42 30.77 2.55
CA LYS A 213 -12.32 31.85 2.17
C LYS A 213 -12.13 33.01 3.15
N PHE A 214 -11.62 34.15 2.68
CA PHE A 214 -11.52 35.39 3.45
C PHE A 214 -11.81 36.61 2.57
N THR A 215 -12.24 37.70 3.22
CA THR A 215 -12.51 39.01 2.60
C THR A 215 -11.25 39.86 2.46
N GLU A 216 -10.32 39.73 3.41
CA GLU A 216 -9.01 40.39 3.42
C GLU A 216 -7.88 39.35 3.45
N LYS A 217 -6.62 39.78 3.39
CA LYS A 217 -5.46 38.89 3.44
C LYS A 217 -5.35 38.24 4.83
N PRO A 218 -5.66 36.94 5.00
CA PRO A 218 -5.67 36.31 6.32
C PRO A 218 -4.25 36.11 6.86
N SER A 219 -4.10 36.15 8.18
CA SER A 219 -2.89 35.66 8.83
C SER A 219 -2.87 34.13 8.87
N ASP A 220 -1.70 33.52 9.09
CA ASP A 220 -1.58 32.06 9.25
C ASP A 220 -2.44 31.52 10.40
N VAL A 221 -2.62 32.31 11.46
CA VAL A 221 -3.46 31.95 12.60
C VAL A 221 -4.93 31.90 12.19
N ASP A 222 -5.40 32.84 11.38
CA ASP A 222 -6.78 32.87 10.90
C ASP A 222 -7.07 31.72 9.94
N MET A 223 -6.12 31.38 9.08
CA MET A 223 -6.22 30.22 8.20
C MET A 223 -6.36 28.92 9.00
N ILE A 224 -5.56 28.72 10.06
CA ILE A 224 -5.66 27.54 10.92
C ILE A 224 -7.03 27.46 11.61
N ARG A 225 -7.56 28.59 12.11
CA ARG A 225 -8.90 28.64 12.72
C ARG A 225 -9.98 28.17 11.73
N GLU A 226 -10.00 28.76 10.54
CA GLU A 226 -10.98 28.45 9.50
C GLU A 226 -10.95 26.96 9.08
N ILE A 227 -9.74 26.41 8.90
CA ILE A 227 -9.55 25.01 8.55
C ILE A 227 -10.06 24.09 9.65
N LEU A 228 -9.68 24.33 10.91
CA LEU A 228 -10.06 23.45 12.02
C LEU A 228 -11.55 23.51 12.33
N GLU A 229 -12.16 24.68 12.23
CA GLU A 229 -13.62 24.83 12.36
C GLU A 229 -14.37 24.00 11.32
N ARG A 230 -13.91 24.01 10.07
CA ARG A 230 -14.47 23.18 9.00
C ARG A 230 -14.18 21.71 9.21
N ARG A 231 -12.93 21.37 9.55
CA ARG A 231 -12.48 19.99 9.79
C ARG A 231 -13.31 19.30 10.86
N PHE A 232 -13.62 19.98 11.96
CA PHE A 232 -14.41 19.41 13.06
C PHE A 232 -15.91 19.32 12.78
N LYS A 233 -16.42 19.91 11.69
CA LYS A 233 -17.79 19.66 11.21
C LYS A 233 -17.90 18.30 10.49
N HIS A 234 -16.80 17.82 9.89
CA HIS A 234 -16.75 16.55 9.16
C HIS A 234 -16.50 15.35 10.09
N LYS A 235 -17.57 14.89 10.77
CA LYS A 235 -17.52 13.72 11.67
C LYS A 235 -17.27 12.41 10.93
N GLU A 236 -17.70 12.33 9.67
CA GLU A 236 -17.60 11.15 8.81
C GLU A 236 -16.15 10.81 8.42
N TRP A 237 -15.20 11.73 8.61
CA TRP A 237 -13.77 11.46 8.39
C TRP A 237 -13.11 10.76 9.59
N GLY A 238 -13.85 10.58 10.70
CA GLY A 238 -13.29 10.21 11.99
C GLY A 238 -12.57 11.37 12.66
N PHE A 239 -12.30 11.26 13.95
CA PHE A 239 -11.49 12.25 14.69
C PHE A 239 -10.08 11.72 14.89
N PRO A 240 -9.04 12.57 14.73
CA PRO A 240 -7.67 12.20 15.09
C PRO A 240 -7.52 12.08 16.60
N ASP A 241 -6.48 11.38 17.04
CA ASP A 241 -6.05 11.36 18.43
C ASP A 241 -5.02 12.49 18.68
N LEU A 242 -4.24 12.84 17.65
CA LEU A 242 -3.21 13.88 17.69
C LEU A 242 -3.27 14.77 16.44
N ILE A 243 -3.16 16.09 16.65
CA ILE A 243 -3.01 17.08 15.58
C ILE A 243 -1.63 17.72 15.67
N LEU A 244 -0.91 17.77 14.55
CA LEU A 244 0.31 18.54 14.34
C LEU A 244 0.03 19.75 13.45
N ILE A 245 0.48 20.93 13.84
CA ILE A 245 0.39 22.15 13.04
C ILE A 245 1.81 22.62 12.70
N ASP A 246 2.07 22.94 11.43
CA ASP A 246 3.27 23.70 11.06
C ASP A 246 3.06 25.17 11.48
N GLY A 247 3.75 25.58 12.54
CA GLY A 247 3.52 26.87 13.17
C GLY A 247 4.05 26.98 14.60
N GLY A 248 4.14 28.20 15.08
CA GLY A 248 4.56 28.52 16.44
C GLY A 248 3.44 28.46 17.47
N ARG A 249 3.68 29.11 18.62
CA ARG A 249 2.75 29.13 19.76
C ARG A 249 1.39 29.77 19.44
N ALA A 250 1.36 30.79 18.58
CA ALA A 250 0.11 31.45 18.21
C ALA A 250 -0.86 30.49 17.50
N GLN A 251 -0.35 29.70 16.57
CA GLN A 251 -1.11 28.67 15.85
C GLN A 251 -1.60 27.56 16.78
N LEU A 252 -0.74 27.09 17.71
CA LEU A 252 -1.15 26.13 18.74
C LEU A 252 -2.33 26.65 19.56
N ASN A 253 -2.23 27.88 20.06
CA ASN A 253 -3.25 28.48 20.93
C ASN A 253 -4.59 28.61 20.19
N ALA A 254 -4.57 29.07 18.94
CA ALA A 254 -5.77 29.16 18.11
C ALA A 254 -6.42 27.80 17.87
N ALA A 255 -5.63 26.75 17.62
CA ALA A 255 -6.15 25.41 17.45
C ALA A 255 -6.78 24.82 18.73
N VAL A 256 -6.14 25.06 19.88
CA VAL A 256 -6.64 24.65 21.19
C VAL A 256 -7.94 25.38 21.54
N GLU A 257 -8.04 26.66 21.22
CA GLU A 257 -9.26 27.46 21.37
C GLU A 257 -10.44 26.83 20.59
N ILE A 258 -10.27 26.57 19.29
CA ILE A 258 -11.30 25.95 18.44
C ILE A 258 -11.68 24.55 18.93
N LYS A 259 -10.71 23.76 19.38
CA LYS A 259 -10.97 22.44 19.97
C LYS A 259 -11.82 22.55 21.24
N ASN A 260 -11.50 23.49 22.13
CA ASN A 260 -12.17 23.66 23.42
C ASN A 260 -13.62 24.14 23.30
N GLN A 261 -13.98 24.83 22.22
CA GLN A 261 -15.36 25.18 21.89
C GLN A 261 -16.25 23.95 21.58
N LYS A 262 -15.65 22.79 21.28
CA LYS A 262 -16.36 21.57 20.90
C LYS A 262 -16.26 20.53 22.03
N SER A 263 -17.25 20.54 22.93
CA SER A 263 -17.30 19.68 24.13
C SER A 263 -17.02 18.19 23.87
N LYS A 264 -17.51 17.64 22.75
CA LYS A 264 -17.33 16.21 22.38
C LYS A 264 -15.90 15.82 21.99
N ILE A 265 -15.03 16.77 21.61
CA ILE A 265 -13.66 16.48 21.15
C ILE A 265 -12.58 17.10 22.05
N LYS A 266 -12.97 17.97 22.99
CA LYS A 266 -12.07 18.66 23.93
C LYS A 266 -11.03 17.74 24.57
N ASN A 267 -11.48 16.60 25.12
CA ASN A 267 -10.61 15.65 25.84
C ASN A 267 -10.11 14.50 24.95
N ARG A 268 -10.46 14.50 23.66
CA ARG A 268 -10.13 13.40 22.74
C ARG A 268 -8.87 13.66 21.93
N ILE A 269 -8.62 14.94 21.60
CA ILE A 269 -7.59 15.32 20.64
C ILE A 269 -6.51 16.11 21.34
N LYS A 270 -5.26 15.66 21.26
CA LYS A 270 -4.10 16.43 21.68
C LYS A 270 -3.58 17.27 20.51
N ILE A 271 -3.16 18.50 20.77
CA ILE A 271 -2.58 19.37 19.73
C ILE A 271 -1.12 19.68 20.04
N ILE A 272 -0.28 19.58 19.01
CA ILE A 272 1.13 19.98 19.02
C ILE A 272 1.40 20.90 17.81
N SER A 273 2.41 21.75 17.93
CA SER A 273 2.80 22.69 16.87
C SER A 273 4.31 22.75 16.73
N LEU A 274 4.80 22.73 15.49
CA LEU A 274 6.23 22.72 15.18
C LEU A 274 6.68 24.08 14.67
N ALA A 275 7.56 24.76 15.42
CA ALA A 275 8.31 25.91 14.92
C ALA A 275 9.65 25.43 14.36
N LYS A 276 9.64 25.01 13.09
CA LYS A 276 10.79 24.37 12.42
C LYS A 276 12.07 25.19 12.47
N LYS A 277 11.99 26.52 12.24
CA LYS A 277 13.15 27.43 12.27
C LYS A 277 13.80 27.54 13.65
N GLU A 278 13.00 27.42 14.70
CA GLU A 278 13.47 27.51 16.09
C GLU A 278 13.78 26.15 16.70
N ASN A 279 13.51 25.06 15.96
CA ASN A 279 13.66 23.68 16.43
C ASN A 279 12.87 23.38 17.72
N LYS A 280 11.67 23.97 17.85
CA LYS A 280 10.80 23.88 19.03
C LYS A 280 9.48 23.18 18.69
N LEU A 281 9.11 22.23 19.54
CA LEU A 281 7.81 21.58 19.57
C LEU A 281 6.99 22.15 20.72
N PHE A 282 5.90 22.83 20.39
CA PHE A 282 4.92 23.31 21.37
C PHE A 282 3.88 22.22 21.60
N VAL A 283 3.58 21.92 22.86
CA VAL A 283 2.63 20.87 23.25
C VAL A 283 1.50 21.49 24.06
N GLU A 284 0.26 21.16 23.69
CA GLU A 284 -0.91 21.59 24.45
C GLU A 284 -0.80 21.24 25.94
N GLY A 285 -1.04 22.26 26.79
CA GLY A 285 -0.97 22.15 28.24
C GLY A 285 0.43 22.25 28.83
N LYS A 286 1.49 22.39 28.00
CA LYS A 286 2.85 22.69 28.47
C LYS A 286 3.19 24.17 28.27
N LYS A 287 3.71 24.82 29.33
CA LYS A 287 4.17 26.21 29.27
C LYS A 287 5.45 26.33 28.43
N GLU A 288 6.44 25.50 28.70
CA GLU A 288 7.71 25.51 27.95
C GLU A 288 7.65 24.62 26.70
N PRO A 289 8.27 25.03 25.58
CA PRO A 289 8.44 24.16 24.42
C PRO A 289 9.43 23.03 24.72
N VAL A 290 9.27 21.92 24.00
CA VAL A 290 10.27 20.86 23.94
C VAL A 290 11.18 21.13 22.76
N PHE A 291 12.50 21.15 22.94
CA PHE A 291 13.39 21.24 21.78
C PHE A 291 13.35 19.93 21.01
N LEU A 292 13.17 20.02 19.69
CA LEU A 292 13.00 18.83 18.86
C LEU A 292 14.24 17.92 18.95
N LYS A 293 15.44 18.52 19.02
CA LYS A 293 16.73 17.80 19.17
C LYS A 293 16.83 16.95 20.45
N ASP A 294 16.05 17.26 21.47
CA ASP A 294 16.07 16.55 22.76
C ASP A 294 15.08 15.38 22.78
N LEU A 295 14.27 15.22 21.72
CA LEU A 295 13.36 14.08 21.57
C LEU A 295 14.13 12.82 21.15
N PRO A 296 13.65 11.62 21.53
CA PRO A 296 14.14 10.37 20.97
C PRO A 296 14.15 10.42 19.44
N ARG A 297 15.19 9.82 18.82
CA ARG A 297 15.45 9.94 17.39
C ARG A 297 14.26 9.53 16.53
N GLU A 298 13.52 8.53 16.96
CA GLU A 298 12.33 8.01 16.26
C GLU A 298 11.17 9.01 16.29
N ILE A 299 10.98 9.68 17.43
CA ILE A 299 9.94 10.73 17.60
C ILE A 299 10.33 11.97 16.82
N PHE A 300 11.59 12.39 16.90
CA PHE A 300 12.15 13.46 16.06
C PHE A 300 11.86 13.21 14.57
N ASN A 301 12.18 12.00 14.08
CA ASN A 301 11.97 11.63 12.68
C ASN A 301 10.48 11.59 12.32
N LEU A 302 9.61 11.09 13.21
CA LEU A 302 8.16 11.06 12.98
C LEU A 302 7.59 12.47 12.80
N ILE A 303 7.91 13.39 13.71
CA ILE A 303 7.42 14.78 13.66
C ILE A 303 7.88 15.45 12.37
N LEU A 304 9.15 15.30 11.99
CA LEU A 304 9.65 15.84 10.73
C LEU A 304 9.01 15.20 9.51
N ASN A 305 8.71 13.90 9.55
CA ASN A 305 8.06 13.22 8.43
C ASN A 305 6.62 13.71 8.23
N LEU A 306 5.86 13.88 9.32
CA LEU A 306 4.52 14.44 9.28
C LEU A 306 4.53 15.87 8.68
N ASP A 307 5.43 16.71 9.16
CA ASP A 307 5.64 18.08 8.69
C ASP A 307 6.01 18.13 7.20
N ASN A 308 7.07 17.41 6.81
CA ASN A 308 7.54 17.39 5.43
C ASN A 308 6.50 16.81 4.47
N GLU A 309 5.70 15.83 4.90
CA GLU A 309 4.62 15.26 4.09
C GLU A 309 3.47 16.24 3.89
N ALA A 310 3.09 16.99 4.93
CA ALA A 310 2.09 18.06 4.85
C ALA A 310 2.55 19.15 3.88
N HIS A 311 3.80 19.59 4.03
CA HIS A 311 4.43 20.57 3.16
C HIS A 311 4.52 20.10 1.69
N ARG A 312 4.94 18.85 1.47
CA ARG A 312 4.98 18.25 0.13
C ARG A 312 3.60 18.24 -0.52
N PHE A 313 2.57 17.87 0.26
CA PHE A 313 1.21 17.81 -0.24
C PHE A 313 0.68 19.20 -0.62
N ALA A 314 1.08 20.23 0.12
CA ALA A 314 0.83 21.65 -0.19
C ALA A 314 1.49 22.07 -1.51
N ILE A 315 2.82 21.87 -1.66
CA ILE A 315 3.59 22.25 -2.85
C ILE A 315 3.00 21.63 -4.13
N SER A 316 2.64 20.35 -4.07
CA SER A 316 2.07 19.64 -5.22
C SER A 316 0.76 20.27 -5.73
N TYR A 317 0.03 20.97 -4.85
CA TYR A 317 -1.17 21.70 -5.23
C TYR A 317 -0.85 23.06 -5.83
N HIS A 318 0.10 23.79 -5.23
CA HIS A 318 0.57 25.08 -5.73
C HIS A 318 1.05 24.98 -7.17
N LYS A 319 1.82 23.93 -7.47
CA LYS A 319 2.28 23.66 -8.85
C LYS A 319 1.10 23.49 -9.81
N LYS A 320 0.09 22.69 -9.44
CA LYS A 320 -1.12 22.47 -10.27
C LYS A 320 -1.97 23.72 -10.44
N LEU A 321 -2.07 24.59 -9.43
CA LEU A 321 -2.82 25.85 -9.54
C LEU A 321 -2.11 26.84 -10.47
N ARG A 322 -0.78 26.97 -10.35
CA ARG A 322 0.02 27.81 -11.26
C ARG A 322 -0.07 27.34 -12.70
N GLU A 323 0.02 26.03 -12.94
CA GLU A 323 -0.16 25.45 -14.28
C GLU A 323 -1.55 25.77 -14.86
N LYS A 324 -2.60 25.81 -14.03
CA LYS A 324 -3.96 26.18 -14.47
C LYS A 324 -4.16 27.67 -14.72
N GLU A 325 -3.49 28.56 -13.97
CA GLU A 325 -3.56 30.00 -14.21
C GLU A 325 -2.78 30.44 -15.46
N LEU A 326 -1.70 29.74 -15.78
CA LEU A 326 -0.90 30.01 -16.98
C LEU A 326 -1.58 29.55 -18.28
N ILE A 327 -2.65 28.75 -18.20
CA ILE A 327 -3.46 28.35 -19.35
C ILE A 327 -4.61 29.37 -19.50
N PRO A 328 -4.65 30.17 -20.58
CA PRO A 328 -5.74 31.11 -20.80
C PRO A 328 -7.07 30.36 -20.85
N LYS A 329 -8.07 30.86 -20.12
CA LYS A 329 -9.45 30.38 -20.24
C LYS A 329 -9.95 30.77 -21.63
N VAL A 330 -10.10 29.79 -22.50
CA VAL A 330 -10.74 29.93 -23.83
C VAL A 330 -12.24 30.10 -23.65
#